data_AF-A0AAJ4XCN7-F1
#
_entry.id   AF-A0AAJ4XCN7-F1
#
_cell.length_a   1.000
_cell.length_b   1.000
_cell.length_c   1.000
_cell.angle_alpha   90.00
_cell.angle_beta   90.00
_cell.angle_gamma   90.00
#
_symmetry.space_group_name_H-M   'P 1'
#
loop_
_entity.id
_entity.type
_entity.pdbx_description
1 polymer ?
#
loop_
_entity_poly.entity_id
_entity_poly.type
_entity_poly.pdbx_seq_one_letter_code
_entity_poly.pdbx_strand_id
1 'polypeptide(L)'
;MKTYIISLSLFSLILIFSCQQESKSTTNQSNSENPIPEPTPLTFQIIKTLAHDTSAFTQGFIFDKGQLIEGTGLEKHTRINKIDTSSAKVEVLKSNYDNDIFGEGITILNNKLYQLTYLNNKIFTFDLDNLKQPIATHTWQNEGWGLTHDSTSLILSDGSSTL
;
A
#
# COMPACT_ATOMS: atom_id res chain seq x y z
N MET A 1 -42.44 75.77 42.30
CA MET A 1 -41.96 74.94 43.43
C MET A 1 -40.50 74.60 43.16
N LYS A 2 -39.66 74.74 44.19
CA LYS A 2 -38.20 74.71 44.13
C LYS A 2 -37.63 73.30 43.93
N THR A 3 -36.35 73.31 43.62
CA THR A 3 -35.55 72.35 42.89
C THR A 3 -34.60 71.53 43.79
N TYR A 4 -34.19 70.36 43.26
CA TYR A 4 -32.88 69.68 43.37
C TYR A 4 -32.44 68.82 44.59
N ILE A 5 -32.09 67.56 44.22
CA ILE A 5 -30.90 66.71 44.54
C ILE A 5 -30.74 66.18 45.98
N ILE A 6 -30.79 64.84 46.10
CA ILE A 6 -29.89 64.04 46.94
C ILE A 6 -29.56 62.72 46.23
N SER A 7 -28.28 62.51 45.91
CA SER A 7 -27.69 61.19 45.68
C SER A 7 -27.37 60.53 47.02
N LEU A 8 -27.49 59.21 47.17
CA LEU A 8 -26.39 58.41 47.73
C LEU A 8 -26.62 56.90 47.59
N SER A 9 -25.66 56.29 46.92
CA SER A 9 -25.03 54.96 47.09
C SER A 9 -25.59 53.92 48.07
N LEU A 10 -25.23 52.67 47.73
CA LEU A 10 -25.04 51.48 48.57
C LEU A 10 -26.24 50.52 48.69
N PHE A 11 -26.17 49.37 48.00
CA PHE A 11 -26.10 48.08 48.70
C PHE A 11 -25.65 46.95 47.76
N SER A 12 -24.55 46.30 48.16
CA SER A 12 -24.14 44.99 47.69
C SER A 12 -25.06 43.92 48.30
N LEU A 13 -25.60 43.01 47.49
CA LEU A 13 -26.33 41.81 47.94
C LEU A 13 -26.19 40.73 46.82
N ILE A 14 -25.22 39.81 46.89
CA ILE A 14 -25.14 38.57 47.68
C ILE A 14 -26.06 37.44 47.16
N LEU A 15 -25.38 36.32 46.82
CA LEU A 15 -25.80 34.91 46.72
C LEU A 15 -26.59 34.43 45.49
N ILE A 16 -25.88 33.71 44.61
CA ILE A 16 -26.34 32.38 44.18
C ILE A 16 -25.17 31.39 44.36
N PHE A 17 -25.25 30.66 45.46
CA PHE A 17 -24.60 29.36 45.65
C PHE A 17 -25.24 28.35 44.67
N SER A 18 -24.51 27.28 44.36
CA SER A 18 -24.96 26.05 43.66
C SER A 18 -24.74 26.09 42.13
N CYS A 19 -24.02 25.19 41.48
CA CYS A 19 -23.70 23.81 41.82
C CYS A 19 -22.30 23.42 41.32
N GLN A 20 -21.62 22.60 42.13
CA GLN A 20 -20.49 21.78 41.74
C GLN A 20 -20.82 20.94 40.50
N GLN A 21 -19.92 20.95 39.53
CA GLN A 21 -19.42 19.69 39.01
C GLN A 21 -17.95 19.89 38.64
N GLU A 22 -17.07 19.65 39.59
CA GLU A 22 -15.70 19.24 39.27
C GLU A 22 -15.86 17.96 38.44
N SER A 23 -15.80 18.11 37.11
CA SER A 23 -15.31 17.01 36.31
C SER A 23 -13.89 16.80 36.81
N LYS A 24 -13.70 15.74 37.61
CA LYS A 24 -12.39 15.13 37.77
C LYS A 24 -11.91 14.90 36.36
N SER A 25 -11.03 15.78 35.88
CA SER A 25 -10.16 15.49 34.78
C SER A 25 -9.31 14.35 35.32
N THR A 26 -9.80 13.14 35.14
CA THR A 26 -9.00 11.93 35.21
C THR A 26 -7.87 12.23 34.25
N THR A 27 -6.72 12.56 34.81
CA THR A 27 -5.46 12.62 34.09
C THR A 27 -5.31 11.22 33.55
N ASN A 28 -5.83 11.00 32.35
CA ASN A 28 -5.58 9.78 31.60
C ASN A 28 -4.07 9.75 31.48
N GLN A 29 -3.51 8.77 32.17
CA GLN A 29 -2.10 8.48 32.18
C GLN A 29 -1.62 8.60 30.73
N SER A 30 -0.69 9.52 30.53
CA SER A 30 0.18 9.49 29.36
C SER A 30 0.81 8.11 29.38
N ASN A 31 0.25 7.20 28.58
CA ASN A 31 0.97 6.03 28.14
C ASN A 31 2.17 6.60 27.42
N SER A 32 3.31 6.59 28.11
CA SER A 32 4.62 6.75 27.51
C SER A 32 4.83 5.54 26.61
N GLU A 33 4.19 5.55 25.43
CA GLU A 33 4.60 4.67 24.35
C GLU A 33 6.07 4.98 24.09
N ASN A 34 6.94 4.01 24.35
CA ASN A 34 8.35 4.14 24.01
C ASN A 34 8.44 4.50 22.52
N PRO A 35 9.22 5.52 22.15
CA PRO A 35 9.35 5.91 20.76
C PRO A 35 9.83 4.71 19.94
N ILE A 36 9.15 4.44 18.82
CA ILE A 36 9.62 3.44 17.85
C ILE A 36 11.00 3.89 17.39
N PRO A 37 12.06 3.07 17.55
CA PRO A 37 13.40 3.47 17.15
C PRO A 37 13.43 3.76 15.65
N GLU A 38 14.18 4.78 15.27
CA GLU A 38 14.35 5.13 13.87
C GLU A 38 14.96 3.95 13.08
N PRO A 39 14.45 3.63 11.87
CA PRO A 39 15.03 2.59 11.06
C PRO A 39 16.50 2.86 10.75
N THR A 40 17.34 1.82 10.85
CA THR A 40 18.75 1.93 10.46
C THR A 40 18.86 2.10 8.94
N PRO A 41 19.51 3.16 8.42
CA PRO A 41 19.69 3.33 6.98
C PRO A 41 20.57 2.23 6.39
N LEU A 42 20.17 1.70 5.23
CA LEU A 42 20.96 0.73 4.46
C LEU A 42 21.67 1.43 3.28
N THR A 43 22.91 1.03 2.98
CA THR A 43 23.66 1.46 1.81
C THR A 43 23.74 0.33 0.78
N PHE A 44 23.85 0.67 -0.51
CA PHE A 44 24.02 -0.31 -1.58
C PHE A 44 25.27 -0.03 -2.42
N GLN A 45 25.80 -1.06 -3.07
CA GLN A 45 26.85 -0.95 -4.08
C GLN A 45 26.34 -1.54 -5.40
N ILE A 46 26.58 -0.83 -6.50
CA ILE A 46 26.27 -1.36 -7.84
C ILE A 46 27.34 -2.39 -8.21
N ILE A 47 26.93 -3.66 -8.28
CA ILE A 47 27.80 -4.77 -8.70
C ILE A 47 27.66 -5.09 -10.20
N LYS A 48 26.51 -4.78 -10.79
CA LYS A 48 26.17 -5.01 -12.19
C LYS A 48 25.03 -4.09 -12.62
N THR A 49 25.07 -3.63 -13.86
CA THR A 49 23.97 -2.89 -14.50
C THR A 49 23.51 -3.67 -15.73
N LEU A 50 22.20 -3.86 -15.87
CA LEU A 50 21.57 -4.44 -17.05
C LEU A 50 20.74 -3.36 -17.74
N ALA A 51 20.73 -3.35 -19.07
CA ALA A 51 19.81 -2.48 -19.80
C ALA A 51 18.37 -2.93 -19.53
N HIS A 52 17.48 -1.98 -19.28
CA HIS A 52 16.05 -2.21 -19.05
C HIS A 52 15.24 -1.48 -20.12
N ASP A 53 14.13 -2.09 -20.55
CA ASP A 53 13.23 -1.50 -21.53
C ASP A 53 12.50 -0.31 -20.90
N THR A 54 12.84 0.91 -21.32
CA THR A 54 12.24 2.13 -20.77
C THR A 54 10.74 2.27 -21.08
N SER A 55 10.18 1.42 -21.94
CA SER A 55 8.72 1.34 -22.18
C SER A 55 8.00 0.38 -21.24
N ALA A 56 8.73 -0.43 -20.46
CA ALA A 56 8.17 -1.37 -19.49
C ALA A 56 7.91 -0.65 -18.16
N PHE A 57 6.66 -0.35 -17.87
CA PHE A 57 6.24 0.18 -16.57
C PHE A 57 6.15 -0.98 -15.57
N THR A 58 7.28 -1.31 -14.93
CA THR A 58 7.43 -2.44 -14.00
C THR A 58 6.51 -2.28 -12.78
N GLN A 59 5.66 -3.28 -12.52
CA GLN A 59 4.78 -3.35 -11.34
C GLN A 59 4.99 -4.61 -10.51
N GLY A 60 5.63 -5.63 -11.08
CA GLY A 60 6.04 -6.83 -10.36
C GLY A 60 7.41 -7.27 -10.81
N PHE A 61 8.25 -7.71 -9.88
CA PHE A 61 9.63 -8.08 -10.16
C PHE A 61 10.12 -9.14 -9.19
N ILE A 62 10.42 -10.33 -9.70
CA ILE A 62 10.87 -11.46 -8.88
C ILE A 62 12.10 -12.12 -9.50
N PHE A 63 12.86 -12.83 -8.67
CA PHE A 63 13.95 -13.69 -9.10
C PHE A 63 13.53 -15.15 -8.91
N ASP A 64 13.45 -15.91 -9.99
CA ASP A 64 13.13 -17.34 -9.96
C ASP A 64 14.19 -18.11 -10.75
N LYS A 65 14.81 -19.11 -10.10
CA LYS A 65 15.76 -20.06 -10.73
C LYS A 65 16.86 -19.42 -11.60
N GLY A 66 17.41 -18.27 -11.19
CA GLY A 66 18.50 -17.59 -11.91
C GLY A 66 18.03 -16.54 -12.93
N GLN A 67 16.72 -16.39 -13.11
CA GLN A 67 16.12 -15.48 -14.06
C GLN A 67 15.28 -14.43 -13.35
N LEU A 68 15.14 -13.27 -13.99
CA LEU A 68 14.21 -12.25 -13.56
C LEU A 68 12.88 -12.46 -14.28
N ILE A 69 11.79 -12.42 -13.53
CA ILE A 69 10.44 -12.37 -14.08
C ILE A 69 9.85 -11.02 -13.72
N GLU A 70 9.31 -10.33 -14.72
CA GLU A 70 8.79 -8.98 -14.60
C GLU A 70 7.33 -8.94 -15.06
N GLY A 71 6.47 -8.36 -14.23
CA GLY A 71 5.12 -7.93 -14.61
C GLY A 71 5.11 -6.44 -14.90
N THR A 72 4.49 -6.03 -16.00
CA THR A 72 4.33 -4.62 -16.36
C THR A 72 2.87 -4.19 -16.34
N GLY A 73 2.62 -2.92 -16.06
CA GLY A 73 1.28 -2.33 -16.02
C GLY A 73 1.17 -1.10 -16.90
N LEU A 74 0.39 -1.14 -17.97
CA LEU A 74 -0.01 0.03 -18.74
C LEU A 74 -1.13 -0.42 -19.68
N GLU A 75 -2.15 0.40 -19.90
CA GLU A 75 -3.28 0.02 -20.76
C GLU A 75 -2.77 -0.51 -22.12
N LYS A 76 -3.23 -1.71 -22.51
CA LYS A 76 -2.80 -2.44 -23.73
C LYS A 76 -1.32 -2.86 -23.78
N HIS A 77 -0.52 -2.58 -22.75
CA HIS A 77 0.93 -2.83 -22.71
C HIS A 77 1.35 -3.69 -21.51
N THR A 78 0.38 -4.17 -20.71
CA THR A 78 0.56 -5.22 -19.70
C THR A 78 1.20 -6.46 -20.31
N ARG A 79 2.32 -6.89 -19.72
CA ARG A 79 3.14 -8.02 -20.15
C ARG A 79 3.67 -8.78 -18.93
N ILE A 80 4.00 -10.05 -19.13
CA ILE A 80 4.91 -10.80 -18.26
C ILE A 80 6.15 -11.13 -19.10
N ASN A 81 7.29 -10.67 -18.63
CA ASN A 81 8.58 -10.84 -19.26
C ASN A 81 9.47 -11.77 -18.43
N LYS A 82 10.33 -12.51 -19.11
CA LYS A 82 11.48 -13.21 -18.54
C LYS A 82 12.74 -12.52 -19.05
N ILE A 83 13.61 -12.15 -18.13
CA ILE A 83 14.83 -11.40 -18.43
C ILE A 83 16.03 -12.26 -18.04
N ASP A 84 16.87 -12.53 -19.03
CA ASP A 84 18.15 -13.21 -18.81
C ASP A 84 19.13 -12.28 -18.11
N THR A 85 19.55 -12.66 -16.91
CA THR A 85 20.39 -11.83 -16.04
C THR A 85 21.84 -11.72 -16.53
N SER A 86 22.26 -12.58 -17.48
CA SER A 86 23.60 -12.56 -18.05
C SER A 86 23.71 -11.60 -19.23
N SER A 87 22.69 -11.59 -20.10
CA SER A 87 22.67 -10.92 -21.41
C SER A 87 21.70 -9.74 -21.51
N ALA A 88 20.83 -9.54 -20.51
CA ALA A 88 19.71 -8.59 -20.53
C ALA A 88 18.66 -8.88 -21.63
N LYS A 89 18.70 -10.06 -22.25
CA LYS A 89 17.72 -10.44 -23.27
C LYS A 89 16.36 -10.63 -22.62
N VAL A 90 15.35 -10.00 -23.21
CA VAL A 90 13.94 -10.08 -22.78
C VAL A 90 13.19 -11.08 -23.66
N GLU A 91 12.44 -11.97 -23.02
CA GLU A 91 11.47 -12.87 -23.63
C GLU A 91 10.08 -12.56 -23.08
N VAL A 92 9.13 -12.24 -23.95
CA VAL A 92 7.74 -11.99 -23.54
C VAL A 92 7.03 -13.33 -23.36
N LEU A 93 6.70 -13.68 -22.11
CA LEU A 93 5.99 -14.91 -21.78
C LEU A 93 4.47 -14.77 -21.93
N LYS A 94 3.94 -13.58 -21.62
CA LYS A 94 2.52 -13.24 -21.77
C LYS A 94 2.37 -11.79 -22.22
N SER A 95 1.49 -11.59 -23.19
CA SER A 95 1.01 -10.29 -23.65
C SER A 95 -0.47 -10.42 -24.03
N ASN A 96 -1.02 -9.43 -24.74
CA ASN A 96 -2.39 -9.47 -25.27
C ASN A 96 -3.42 -9.76 -24.19
N TYR A 97 -3.39 -8.94 -23.14
CA TYR A 97 -4.49 -8.92 -22.19
C TYR A 97 -5.69 -8.22 -22.83
N ASP A 98 -6.88 -8.44 -22.26
CA ASP A 98 -8.03 -7.60 -22.58
C ASP A 98 -7.66 -6.13 -22.32
N ASN A 99 -8.19 -5.22 -23.15
CA ASN A 99 -7.72 -3.84 -23.22
C ASN A 99 -7.80 -3.07 -21.89
N ASP A 100 -8.65 -3.53 -20.96
CA ASP A 100 -8.93 -2.93 -19.66
C ASP A 100 -8.05 -3.48 -18.52
N ILE A 101 -7.14 -4.42 -18.81
CA ILE A 101 -6.28 -5.02 -17.78
C ILE A 101 -4.98 -4.22 -17.61
N PHE A 102 -4.85 -3.63 -16.42
CA PHE A 102 -3.60 -3.09 -15.91
C PHE A 102 -2.98 -4.11 -14.93
N GLY A 103 -1.86 -4.73 -15.33
CA GLY A 103 -1.18 -5.71 -14.50
C GLY A 103 -0.31 -5.07 -13.43
N GLU A 104 -0.29 -5.70 -12.25
CA GLU A 104 0.40 -5.23 -11.05
C GLU A 104 1.45 -6.25 -10.60
N GLY A 105 1.67 -6.37 -9.28
CA GLY A 105 2.58 -7.32 -8.67
C GLY A 105 2.38 -8.77 -9.12
N ILE A 106 3.49 -9.48 -9.26
CA ILE A 106 3.53 -10.90 -9.62
C ILE A 106 4.34 -11.71 -8.61
N THR A 107 4.01 -12.99 -8.45
CA THR A 107 4.87 -13.95 -7.75
C THR A 107 4.71 -15.36 -8.31
N ILE A 108 5.64 -16.25 -8.00
CA ILE A 108 5.57 -17.67 -8.38
C ILE A 108 5.51 -18.52 -7.12
N LEU A 109 4.43 -19.28 -6.94
CA LEU A 109 4.27 -20.19 -5.81
C LEU A 109 3.69 -21.51 -6.30
N ASN A 110 4.28 -22.65 -5.89
CA ASN A 110 3.78 -23.99 -6.22
C ASN A 110 3.52 -24.21 -7.73
N ASN A 111 4.52 -23.87 -8.55
CA ASN A 111 4.52 -23.94 -10.02
C ASN A 111 3.40 -23.13 -10.71
N LYS A 112 2.93 -22.07 -10.05
CA LYS A 112 1.91 -21.15 -10.60
C LYS A 112 2.42 -19.73 -10.51
N LEU A 113 2.17 -18.95 -11.57
CA LEU A 113 2.37 -17.51 -11.55
C LEU A 113 1.06 -16.85 -11.14
N TYR A 114 1.14 -15.97 -10.16
CA TYR A 114 0.03 -15.13 -9.71
C TYR A 114 0.30 -13.70 -10.15
N GLN A 115 -0.73 -13.02 -10.64
CA GLN A 115 -0.65 -11.62 -11.06
C GLN A 115 -1.85 -10.85 -10.53
N LEU A 116 -1.59 -9.76 -9.82
CA LEU A 116 -2.59 -8.78 -9.44
C LEU A 116 -2.97 -7.89 -10.63
N THR A 117 -4.16 -7.32 -10.56
CA THR A 117 -4.61 -6.26 -11.46
C THR A 117 -5.03 -5.06 -10.63
N TYR A 118 -4.82 -3.85 -11.16
CA TYR A 118 -5.13 -2.62 -10.43
C TYR A 118 -6.64 -2.45 -10.16
N LEU A 119 -7.41 -1.96 -11.15
CA LEU A 119 -8.83 -1.61 -10.97
C LEU A 119 -9.80 -2.77 -11.19
N ASN A 120 -9.32 -3.94 -11.64
CA ASN A 120 -10.21 -5.04 -11.98
C ASN A 120 -10.49 -5.97 -10.79
N ASN A 121 -9.88 -5.74 -9.62
CA ASN A 121 -10.08 -6.55 -8.40
C ASN A 121 -9.85 -8.05 -8.66
N LYS A 122 -8.93 -8.39 -9.56
CA LYS A 122 -8.64 -9.76 -9.99
C LYS A 122 -7.23 -10.18 -9.60
N ILE A 123 -7.10 -11.46 -9.28
CA ILE A 123 -5.82 -12.17 -9.22
C ILE A 123 -5.87 -13.27 -10.27
N PHE A 124 -5.11 -13.11 -11.35
CA PHE A 124 -4.94 -14.16 -12.33
C PHE A 124 -3.96 -15.19 -11.79
N THR A 125 -4.30 -16.46 -11.96
CA THR A 125 -3.41 -17.59 -11.69
C THR A 125 -3.14 -18.29 -13.01
N PHE A 126 -1.87 -18.42 -13.36
CA PHE A 126 -1.41 -19.10 -14.55
C PHE A 126 -0.64 -20.36 -14.17
N ASP A 127 -0.71 -21.38 -15.02
CA ASP A 127 0.26 -22.46 -14.99
C ASP A 127 1.61 -21.92 -15.47
N LEU A 128 2.68 -22.12 -14.69
CA LEU A 128 4.00 -21.55 -15.02
C LEU A 128 4.55 -22.07 -16.36
N ASP A 129 4.16 -23.28 -16.77
CA ASP A 129 4.58 -23.88 -18.03
C ASP A 129 3.78 -23.33 -19.23
N ASN A 130 2.65 -22.67 -18.98
CA ASN A 130 1.82 -22.06 -20.02
C ASN A 130 1.01 -20.85 -19.51
N LEU A 131 1.58 -19.64 -19.68
CA LEU A 131 0.93 -18.40 -19.28
C LEU A 131 -0.16 -17.90 -20.23
N LYS A 132 -0.47 -18.60 -21.34
CA LYS A 132 -1.38 -18.09 -22.39
C LYS A 132 -2.76 -17.69 -21.86
N GLN A 133 -3.30 -18.48 -20.93
CA GLN A 133 -4.60 -18.26 -20.31
C GLN A 133 -4.54 -18.55 -18.81
N PRO A 134 -5.26 -17.79 -17.98
CA PRO A 134 -5.33 -18.07 -16.56
C PRO A 134 -6.05 -19.41 -16.32
N ILE A 135 -5.49 -20.26 -15.48
CA ILE A 135 -6.11 -21.50 -14.99
C ILE A 135 -7.11 -21.23 -13.86
N ALA A 136 -7.01 -20.07 -13.21
CA ALA A 136 -7.99 -19.57 -12.26
C ALA A 136 -7.96 -18.04 -12.21
N THR A 137 -9.08 -17.45 -11.80
CA THR A 137 -9.16 -16.02 -11.46
C THR A 137 -9.84 -15.89 -10.11
N HIS A 138 -9.21 -15.17 -9.19
CA HIS A 138 -9.74 -14.91 -7.86
C HIS A 138 -10.13 -13.44 -7.76
N THR A 139 -11.09 -13.11 -6.92
CA THR A 139 -11.47 -11.72 -6.63
C THR A 139 -10.74 -11.23 -5.39
N TRP A 140 -10.19 -10.02 -5.46
CA TRP A 140 -9.57 -9.30 -4.35
C TRP A 140 -10.29 -7.97 -4.16
N GLN A 141 -10.88 -7.74 -3.00
CA GLN A 141 -11.82 -6.63 -2.79
C GLN A 141 -11.14 -5.26 -2.65
N ASN A 142 -9.82 -5.22 -2.41
CA ASN A 142 -9.05 -3.98 -2.33
C ASN A 142 -8.31 -3.74 -3.65
N GLU A 143 -7.57 -2.63 -3.74
CA GLU A 143 -6.53 -2.49 -4.75
C GLU A 143 -5.46 -3.57 -4.56
N GLY A 144 -4.73 -3.90 -5.62
CA GLY A 144 -3.60 -4.82 -5.55
C GLY A 144 -2.37 -4.19 -6.18
N TRP A 145 -1.30 -4.03 -5.42
CA TRP A 145 -0.06 -3.37 -5.83
C TRP A 145 1.08 -4.39 -5.85
N GLY A 146 1.68 -4.70 -4.69
CA GLY A 146 2.75 -5.67 -4.55
C GLY A 146 2.23 -7.09 -4.30
N LEU A 147 2.93 -8.09 -4.82
CA LEU A 147 2.64 -9.50 -4.55
C LEU A 147 3.94 -10.28 -4.30
N THR A 148 3.99 -11.01 -3.19
CA THR A 148 5.06 -11.95 -2.87
C THR A 148 4.50 -13.13 -2.08
N HIS A 149 5.34 -13.97 -1.48
CA HIS A 149 4.92 -15.08 -0.64
C HIS A 149 5.95 -15.42 0.43
N ASP A 150 5.53 -16.13 1.47
CA ASP A 150 6.41 -16.73 2.49
C ASP A 150 6.70 -18.22 2.24
N SER A 151 6.39 -18.71 1.03
CA SER A 151 6.44 -20.12 0.58
C SER A 151 5.22 -20.96 0.96
N THR A 152 4.32 -20.43 1.80
CA THR A 152 3.06 -21.09 2.15
C THR A 152 1.85 -20.26 1.73
N SER A 153 1.94 -18.94 1.89
CA SER A 153 0.86 -17.98 1.69
C SER A 153 1.33 -16.88 0.76
N LEU A 154 0.39 -16.36 -0.04
CA LEU A 154 0.59 -15.11 -0.78
C LEU A 154 0.52 -13.94 0.20
N ILE A 155 1.37 -12.93 -0.03
CA ILE A 155 1.42 -11.67 0.73
C ILE A 155 1.21 -10.55 -0.27
N LEU A 156 0.21 -9.71 -0.02
CA LEU A 156 -0.25 -8.67 -0.93
C LEU A 156 -0.12 -7.31 -0.27
N SER A 157 0.19 -6.28 -1.04
CA SER A 157 0.03 -4.90 -0.61
C SER A 157 -1.00 -4.17 -1.47
N ASP A 158 -1.65 -3.17 -0.88
CA ASP A 158 -2.66 -2.32 -1.52
C ASP A 158 -2.34 -0.82 -1.42
N GLY A 159 -1.07 -0.50 -1.13
CA GLY A 159 -0.61 0.87 -0.90
C GLY A 159 -0.87 1.39 0.53
N SER A 160 -1.59 0.66 1.36
CA SER A 160 -1.73 0.96 2.79
C SER A 160 -0.54 0.47 3.63
N SER A 161 -0.58 0.71 4.94
CA SER A 161 0.43 0.24 5.90
C SER A 161 0.18 -1.18 6.42
N THR A 162 -0.76 -1.92 5.83
CA THR A 162 -1.15 -3.27 6.28
C THR A 162 -0.92 -4.29 5.16
N LEU A 163 -0.52 -5.51 5.53
CA LEU A 163 -0.30 -6.66 4.65
C LEU A 163 -1.15 -7.85 5.12
#